data_AF-A0A160V9D4-F1
#
_entry.id   AF-A0A160V9D4-F1
#
_cell.length_a   1.000
_cell.length_b   1.000
_cell.length_c   1.000
_cell.angle_alpha   90.00
_cell.angle_beta   90.00
_cell.angle_gamma   90.00
#
_symmetry.space_group_name_H-M   'P 1'
#
loop_
_entity.id
_entity.type
_entity.pdbx_description
1 polymer ?
#
loop_
_entity_poly.entity_id
_entity_poly.type
_entity_poly.pdbx_seq_one_letter_code
_entity_poly.pdbx_strand_id
1 'polypeptide(L)'
;MVASCITLAVTADGADITTVEGLAQDGKLHPVQQAFIDHGGFQCGICTPGQVITAKALLDVNPDPTEEEIKDWMMGNLCRCTGYYGILESVKNAARTSQEAGR
;
A
#
# COMPACT_ATOMS: atom_id res chain seq x y z
N MET A 1 0.72 2.55 -9.61
CA MET A 1 0.25 1.14 -9.61
C MET A 1 -0.62 0.90 -10.84
N VAL A 2 -0.87 -0.35 -11.21
CA VAL A 2 -1.85 -0.71 -12.26
C VAL A 2 -2.82 -1.79 -11.76
N ALA A 3 -4.05 -1.80 -12.28
CA ALA A 3 -4.99 -2.90 -12.05
C ALA A 3 -4.67 -4.05 -13.04
N SER A 4 -4.12 -5.15 -12.53
CA SER A 4 -3.63 -6.26 -13.36
C SER A 4 -4.75 -6.95 -14.14
N CYS A 5 -5.98 -6.98 -13.61
CA CYS A 5 -7.12 -7.62 -14.26
C CYS A 5 -7.54 -6.99 -15.59
N ILE A 6 -7.14 -5.74 -15.85
CA ILE A 6 -7.43 -5.00 -17.09
C ILE A 6 -6.14 -4.68 -17.88
N THR A 7 -5.02 -5.28 -17.48
CA THR A 7 -3.73 -5.13 -18.16
C THR A 7 -3.39 -6.44 -18.85
N LEU A 8 -3.07 -6.40 -20.15
CA LEU A 8 -2.69 -7.62 -20.87
C LEU A 8 -1.29 -8.07 -20.42
N ALA A 9 -1.10 -9.38 -20.20
CA ALA A 9 0.19 -9.90 -19.77
C ALA A 9 1.34 -9.53 -20.73
N VAL A 10 1.08 -9.55 -22.05
CA VAL A 10 2.07 -9.20 -23.08
C VAL A 10 2.55 -7.75 -22.99
N THR A 11 1.74 -6.83 -22.47
CA THR A 11 2.17 -5.43 -22.30
C THR A 11 3.09 -5.22 -21.11
N ALA A 12 3.24 -6.23 -20.25
CA ALA A 12 4.14 -6.20 -19.11
C ALA A 12 5.51 -6.87 -19.41
N ASP A 13 5.76 -7.28 -20.66
CA ASP A 13 7.05 -7.84 -21.07
C ASP A 13 8.18 -6.83 -20.83
N GLY A 14 9.25 -7.27 -20.16
CA GLY A 14 10.37 -6.44 -19.75
C GLY A 14 10.10 -5.45 -18.61
N ALA A 15 8.90 -5.42 -18.01
CA ALA A 15 8.59 -4.55 -16.88
C ALA A 15 9.11 -5.14 -15.55
N ASP A 16 9.49 -4.27 -14.62
CA ASP A 16 9.71 -4.64 -13.22
C ASP A 16 8.37 -4.60 -12.46
N ILE A 17 7.97 -5.74 -11.88
CA ILE A 17 6.67 -5.91 -11.25
C ILE A 17 6.86 -6.34 -9.80
N THR A 18 6.36 -5.53 -8.88
CA THR A 18 6.26 -5.88 -7.46
C THR A 18 4.81 -6.24 -7.10
N THR A 19 4.62 -7.42 -6.50
CA THR A 19 3.35 -7.84 -5.88
C THR A 19 3.47 -7.81 -4.35
N VAL A 20 2.38 -8.08 -3.62
CA VAL A 20 2.36 -8.03 -2.15
C VAL A 20 3.38 -8.99 -1.53
N GLU A 21 3.62 -10.14 -2.17
CA GLU A 21 4.58 -11.16 -1.75
C GLU A 21 6.03 -10.66 -1.84
N GLY A 22 6.31 -9.72 -2.75
CA GLY A 22 7.64 -9.16 -2.96
C GLY A 22 8.04 -8.04 -1.98
N LEU A 23 7.15 -7.64 -1.06
CA LEU A 23 7.43 -6.54 -0.13
C LEU A 23 8.24 -6.96 1.10
N ALA A 24 8.01 -8.16 1.62
CA ALA A 24 8.75 -8.67 2.76
C ALA A 24 10.14 -9.14 2.31
N GLN A 25 11.18 -8.79 3.08
CA GLN A 25 12.57 -9.16 2.79
C GLN A 25 13.18 -9.85 4.01
N ASP A 26 13.82 -11.00 3.82
CA ASP A 26 14.48 -11.78 4.88
C ASP A 26 13.58 -12.04 6.11
N GLY A 27 12.29 -12.31 5.86
CA GLY A 27 11.30 -12.55 6.91
C GLY A 27 10.85 -11.30 7.67
N LYS A 28 11.31 -10.11 7.28
CA LYS A 28 10.87 -8.82 7.83
C LYS A 28 9.81 -8.21 6.94
N LEU A 29 8.73 -7.75 7.57
CA LEU A 29 7.66 -7.04 6.89
C LEU A 29 8.13 -5.66 6.43
N HIS A 30 7.62 -5.22 5.29
CA HIS A 30 7.75 -3.84 4.85
C HIS A 30 7.05 -2.90 5.86
N PRO A 31 7.53 -1.67 6.10
CA PRO A 31 6.89 -0.73 7.03
C PRO A 31 5.40 -0.51 6.77
N VAL A 32 4.99 -0.49 5.49
CA VAL A 32 3.57 -0.42 5.10
C VAL A 32 2.79 -1.66 5.57
N GLN A 33 3.34 -2.88 5.42
CA GLN A 33 2.68 -4.10 5.89
C GLN A 33 2.54 -4.08 7.41
N GLN A 34 3.58 -3.66 8.13
CA GLN A 34 3.56 -3.56 9.59
C GLN A 34 2.53 -2.52 10.05
N ALA A 35 2.46 -1.35 9.41
CA ALA A 35 1.48 -0.33 9.77
C ALA A 35 0.03 -0.80 9.57
N PHE A 36 -0.26 -1.59 8.53
CA PHE A 36 -1.58 -2.20 8.35
C PHE A 36 -1.96 -3.17 9.47
N ILE A 37 -0.98 -3.84 10.09
CA ILE A 37 -1.19 -4.68 11.27
C ILE A 37 -1.46 -3.82 12.50
N ASP A 38 -0.61 -2.83 12.74
CA ASP A 38 -0.62 -2.04 13.97
C ASP A 38 -1.87 -1.14 14.07
N HIS A 39 -2.37 -0.65 12.95
CA HIS A 39 -3.48 0.32 12.90
C HIS A 39 -4.81 -0.28 12.41
N GLY A 40 -4.91 -1.61 12.32
CA GLY A 40 -6.13 -2.28 11.89
C GLY A 40 -6.54 -1.92 10.45
N GLY A 41 -5.56 -1.79 9.56
CA GLY A 41 -5.74 -1.52 8.13
C GLY A 41 -6.41 -2.64 7.34
N PHE A 42 -6.85 -3.73 8.00
CA PHE A 42 -7.53 -4.85 7.39
C PHE A 42 -8.59 -5.48 8.30
N GLN A 43 -9.49 -6.25 7.69
CA GLN A 43 -10.40 -7.17 8.39
C GLN A 43 -10.44 -8.51 7.63
N CYS A 44 -11.31 -8.65 6.62
CA CYS A 44 -11.40 -9.89 5.82
C CYS A 44 -10.16 -10.18 4.97
N GLY A 45 -9.28 -9.19 4.76
CA GLY A 45 -8.01 -9.34 4.06
C GLY A 45 -8.09 -9.30 2.53
N ILE A 46 -9.27 -9.43 1.91
CA ILE A 46 -9.41 -9.52 0.44
C ILE A 46 -8.83 -8.29 -0.27
N CYS A 47 -9.11 -7.08 0.22
CA CYS A 47 -8.59 -5.85 -0.40
C CYS A 47 -7.14 -5.53 0.01
N THR A 48 -6.60 -6.20 1.04
CA THR A 48 -5.34 -5.81 1.68
C THR A 48 -4.14 -5.84 0.75
N PRO A 49 -3.96 -6.85 -0.14
CA PRO A 49 -2.87 -6.83 -1.12
C PRO A 49 -2.85 -5.57 -2.01
N GLY A 50 -4.02 -5.18 -2.52
CA GLY A 50 -4.18 -3.99 -3.35
C GLY A 50 -3.85 -2.73 -2.56
N GLN A 51 -4.47 -2.54 -1.40
CA GLN A 51 -4.26 -1.39 -0.52
C GLN A 51 -2.79 -1.21 -0.13
N VAL A 52 -2.10 -2.29 0.24
CA VAL A 52 -0.69 -2.26 0.65
C VAL A 52 0.22 -1.87 -0.53
N ILE A 53 -0.01 -2.42 -1.72
CA ILE A 53 0.78 -2.07 -2.92
C ILE A 53 0.52 -0.63 -3.36
N THR A 54 -0.72 -0.15 -3.27
CA THR A 54 -1.04 1.26 -3.53
C THR A 54 -0.35 2.18 -2.55
N ALA A 55 -0.40 1.87 -1.26
CA ALA A 55 0.23 2.66 -0.22
C ALA A 55 1.75 2.72 -0.40
N LYS A 56 2.40 1.58 -0.70
CA LYS A 56 3.83 1.55 -1.02
C LYS A 56 4.14 2.41 -2.24
N ALA A 57 3.38 2.26 -3.32
CA ALA A 57 3.59 3.05 -4.54
C ALA A 57 3.38 4.55 -4.33
N LEU A 58 2.42 4.95 -3.47
CA LEU A 58 2.25 6.34 -3.06
C LEU A 58 3.50 6.83 -2.33
N LEU A 59 3.96 6.11 -1.30
CA LEU A 59 5.08 6.54 -0.45
C LEU A 59 6.43 6.55 -1.17
N ASP A 60 6.61 5.74 -2.21
CA ASP A 60 7.78 5.84 -3.09
C ASP A 60 7.81 7.16 -3.88
N VAL A 61 6.65 7.71 -4.25
CA VAL A 61 6.51 8.93 -5.06
C VAL A 61 6.45 10.17 -4.18
N ASN A 62 5.66 10.11 -3.11
CA ASN A 62 5.50 11.17 -2.13
C ASN A 62 5.64 10.56 -0.71
N PRO A 63 6.81 10.68 -0.08
CA PRO A 63 7.05 10.16 1.27
C PRO A 63 6.30 10.89 2.39
N ASP A 64 5.73 12.07 2.12
CA ASP A 64 4.95 12.87 3.08
C ASP A 64 3.60 13.32 2.49
N PRO A 65 2.72 12.37 2.15
CA PRO A 65 1.47 12.70 1.51
C PRO A 65 0.48 13.28 2.53
N THR A 66 -0.27 14.28 2.09
CA THR A 66 -1.42 14.79 2.82
C THR A 66 -2.52 13.74 2.92
N GLU A 67 -3.44 13.92 3.87
CA GLU A 67 -4.58 13.01 4.01
C GLU A 67 -5.44 12.92 2.75
N GLU A 68 -5.60 14.04 2.04
CA GLU A 68 -6.36 14.10 0.78
C GLU A 68 -5.67 13.29 -0.32
N GLU A 69 -4.35 13.43 -0.48
CA GLU A 69 -3.57 12.64 -1.44
C GLU A 69 -3.65 11.14 -1.12
N ILE A 70 -3.60 10.75 0.16
CA ILE A 70 -3.78 9.34 0.54
C ILE A 70 -5.15 8.84 0.09
N LYS A 71 -6.23 9.59 0.37
CA LYS A 71 -7.58 9.21 -0.03
C LYS A 71 -7.68 9.06 -1.55
N ASP A 72 -7.13 10.00 -2.29
CA ASP A 72 -7.16 10.01 -3.75
C ASP A 72 -6.47 8.77 -4.34
N TRP A 73 -5.29 8.44 -3.82
CA TRP A 73 -4.56 7.24 -4.24
C TRP A 73 -5.30 5.95 -3.86
N MET A 74 -5.99 5.91 -2.71
CA MET A 74 -6.72 4.72 -2.28
C MET A 74 -8.08 4.54 -2.98
N MET A 75 -8.61 5.53 -3.71
CA MET A 75 -9.94 5.47 -4.35
C MET A 75 -10.13 4.24 -5.26
N GLY A 76 -9.05 3.78 -5.92
CA GLY A 76 -9.08 2.61 -6.79
C GLY A 76 -9.19 1.26 -6.08
N ASN A 77 -9.06 1.23 -4.74
CA ASN A 77 -9.10 0.01 -3.93
C ASN A 77 -10.33 0.01 -3.03
N LEU A 78 -11.36 -0.70 -3.45
CA LEU A 78 -12.61 -0.78 -2.69
C LEU A 78 -12.46 -1.67 -1.47
N CYS A 79 -12.90 -1.18 -0.31
CA CYS A 79 -12.97 -1.95 0.92
C CYS A 79 -14.41 -1.98 1.45
N ARG A 80 -14.91 -3.17 1.79
CA ARG A 80 -16.25 -3.34 2.36
C ARG A 80 -16.29 -3.45 3.88
N CYS A 81 -15.13 -3.65 4.52
CA CYS A 81 -15.06 -4.04 5.92
C CYS A 81 -14.58 -2.91 6.85
N THR A 82 -13.51 -2.19 6.48
CA THR A 82 -12.81 -1.27 7.39
C THR A 82 -13.44 0.12 7.49
N GLY A 83 -14.26 0.53 6.52
CA GLY A 83 -14.69 1.93 6.39
C GLY A 83 -13.55 2.89 6.10
N TYR A 84 -12.39 2.40 5.65
CA TYR A 84 -11.18 3.14 5.25
C TYR A 84 -10.38 3.83 6.36
N TYR A 85 -10.92 4.07 7.55
CA TYR A 85 -10.20 4.77 8.63
C TYR A 85 -8.90 4.07 9.05
N GLY A 86 -8.94 2.75 9.31
CA GLY A 86 -7.73 2.00 9.66
C GLY A 86 -6.70 1.97 8.54
N ILE A 87 -7.13 1.93 7.28
CA ILE A 87 -6.25 2.00 6.10
C ILE A 87 -5.55 3.37 6.06
N LEU A 88 -6.32 4.45 6.22
CA LEU A 88 -5.79 5.81 6.22
C LEU A 88 -4.73 6.02 7.30
N GLU A 89 -5.00 5.59 8.53
CA GLU A 89 -4.05 5.68 9.65
C GLU A 89 -2.81 4.81 9.43
N SER A 90 -2.96 3.64 8.82
CA SER A 90 -1.84 2.78 8.44
C SER A 90 -0.89 3.48 7.45
N VAL A 91 -1.43 4.15 6.43
CA VAL A 91 -0.61 4.87 5.44
C VAL A 91 0.10 6.07 6.07
N LYS A 92 -0.61 6.87 6.89
CA LYS A 92 -0.01 7.99 7.63
C LYS A 92 1.11 7.52 8.55
N ASN A 93 0.94 6.40 9.25
CA ASN A 93 1.96 5.85 10.12
C ASN A 93 3.18 5.33 9.33
N ALA A 94 2.96 4.67 8.20
CA ALA A 94 4.02 4.21 7.33
C ALA A 94 4.85 5.37 6.77
N ALA A 95 4.21 6.49 6.39
CA ALA A 95 4.88 7.72 5.96
C ALA A 95 5.85 8.24 7.04
N ARG A 96 5.36 8.41 8.28
CA ARG A 96 6.18 8.86 9.42
C ARG A 96 7.38 7.95 9.69
N THR A 97 7.15 6.64 9.74
CA THR A 97 8.20 5.65 10.05
C THR A 97 9.28 5.62 8.97
N SER A 98 8.88 5.79 7.70
CA SER A 98 9.83 5.82 6.57
C SER A 98 10.74 7.05 6.62
N GLN A 99 10.23 8.19 7.10
CA GLN A 99 11.05 9.39 7.32
C GLN A 99 12.00 9.27 8.50
N GLU A 100 11.60 8.58 9.56
CA GLU A 100 12.47 8.32 10.72
C GLU A 100 13.62 7.38 10.38
N ALA A 101 13.39 6.39 9.49
CA ALA A 101 14.43 5.47 9.02
C ALA A 101 15.41 6.09 8.00
N GLY A 102 15.04 7.20 7.36
CA GLY A 102 15.88 7.94 6.42
C GLY A 102 16.74 9.06 7.05
N ARG A 103 16.64 9.26 8.37
CA ARG A 103 17.48 10.18 9.16
C ARG A 103 18.56 9.41 9.90
#